data_AF-A0A4V6RXQ2-F1
#
_entry.id   AF-A0A4V6RXQ2-F1
#
_cell.length_a   1.000
_cell.length_b   1.000
_cell.length_c   1.000
_cell.angle_alpha   90.00
_cell.angle_beta   90.00
_cell.angle_gamma   90.00
#
_symmetry.space_group_name_H-M   'P 1'
#
loop_
_entity.id
_entity.type
_entity.pdbx_description
1 polymer ?
#
loop_
_entity_poly.entity_id
_entity_poly.type
_entity_poly.pdbx_seq_one_letter_code
_entity_poly.pdbx_strand_id
1 'polypeptide(L)'
;MAERQDRYDRYGREDRYERANRYDRYDRRESDKDRSGKSEPEPEPQRPVAGDERYRAELEQLQIVDFALVELTLYLDTHPADMQAIQQFNQLAQRRGQLAHAFEMQYGPLLQYGHSFTKYPWQWIETPWPWQV
;
A
#
# COMPACT_ATOMS: atom_id res chain seq x y z
N MET A 1 -5.92 -22.23 57.18
CA MET A 1 -6.63 -21.11 56.54
C MET A 1 -5.55 -20.30 55.81
N ALA A 2 -5.27 -20.52 54.52
CA ALA A 2 -6.03 -20.04 53.35
C ALA A 2 -6.41 -18.55 53.50
N GLU A 3 -6.17 -17.61 52.59
CA GLU A 3 -5.78 -17.62 51.19
C GLU A 3 -5.45 -16.16 50.78
N ARG A 4 -4.61 -16.00 49.76
CA ARG A 4 -4.67 -15.03 48.64
C ARG A 4 -5.41 -13.69 48.81
N GLN A 5 -4.67 -12.59 48.58
CA GLN A 5 -4.89 -11.63 47.47
C GLN A 5 -3.73 -10.60 47.49
N ASP A 6 -2.65 -10.76 46.71
CA ASP A 6 -2.45 -10.27 45.34
C ASP A 6 -2.58 -8.75 45.11
N ARG A 7 -1.54 -8.21 44.43
CA ARG A 7 -1.47 -7.00 43.59
C ARG A 7 -1.23 -5.62 44.24
N TYR A 8 0.02 -5.16 44.19
CA TYR A 8 0.57 -4.30 43.12
C TYR A 8 1.87 -3.69 43.64
N ASP A 9 2.97 -4.44 43.57
CA ASP A 9 4.29 -3.86 43.75
C ASP A 9 4.96 -3.64 42.41
N ARG A 10 5.48 -2.41 42.28
CA ARG A 10 6.63 -2.04 41.45
C ARG A 10 6.35 -1.86 39.95
N TYR A 11 5.84 -0.68 39.61
CA TYR A 11 6.21 0.00 38.36
C TYR A 11 7.69 0.39 38.43
N GLY A 12 8.56 -0.59 38.13
CA GLY A 12 9.91 -0.34 37.67
C GLY A 12 9.84 0.19 36.24
N ARG A 13 10.49 1.33 36.00
CA ARG A 13 10.74 1.88 34.68
C ARG A 13 11.61 0.93 33.86
N GLU A 14 11.53 1.16 32.55
CA GLU A 14 12.40 0.65 31.47
C GLU A 14 11.97 -0.69 30.86
N ASP A 15 12.38 -0.91 29.60
CA ASP A 15 12.07 -2.06 28.72
C ASP A 15 10.81 -1.98 27.84
N ARG A 16 10.55 -0.82 27.23
CA ARG A 16 9.61 -0.72 26.09
C ARG A 16 10.25 -0.75 24.69
N TYR A 17 11.55 -1.07 24.57
CA TYR A 17 12.25 -1.19 23.28
C TYR A 17 12.78 -2.60 22.94
N GLU A 18 12.41 -3.63 23.70
CA GLU A 18 12.77 -5.02 23.38
C GLU A 18 11.65 -5.78 22.64
N ARG A 19 11.02 -5.11 21.66
CA ARG A 19 10.18 -5.79 20.65
C ARG A 19 10.68 -5.55 19.23
N ALA A 20 11.98 -5.27 19.08
CA ALA A 20 12.69 -5.32 17.82
C ALA A 20 13.65 -6.52 17.89
N ASN A 21 13.15 -7.72 17.56
CA ASN A 21 13.93 -8.91 17.13
C ASN A 21 13.04 -10.16 17.08
N ARG A 22 11.99 -10.11 16.24
CA ARG A 22 11.23 -11.33 15.87
C ARG A 22 11.30 -11.65 14.37
N TYR A 23 11.92 -10.81 13.54
CA TYR A 23 12.02 -11.03 12.10
C TYR A 23 13.33 -11.68 11.63
N ASP A 24 14.36 -11.78 12.49
CA ASP A 24 15.66 -12.39 12.14
C ASP A 24 15.68 -13.93 12.10
N ARG A 25 14.53 -14.60 12.25
CA ARG A 25 14.49 -16.08 12.34
C ARG A 25 14.32 -16.80 11.00
N TYR A 26 14.08 -16.09 9.90
CA TYR A 26 13.91 -16.72 8.58
C TYR A 26 15.23 -16.97 7.84
N ASP A 27 16.34 -16.40 8.30
CA ASP A 27 17.60 -16.40 7.54
C ASP A 27 18.62 -17.46 8.01
N ARG A 28 18.21 -18.43 8.84
CA ARG A 28 19.13 -19.40 9.48
C ARG A 28 18.87 -20.86 9.16
N ARG A 29 18.03 -21.18 8.17
CA ARG A 29 17.69 -22.58 7.83
C ARG A 29 18.01 -22.98 6.39
N GLU A 30 18.84 -22.22 5.68
CA GLU A 30 19.16 -22.52 4.28
C GLU A 30 20.67 -22.46 3.96
N SER A 31 21.54 -22.69 4.94
CA SER A 31 22.99 -22.68 4.73
C SER A 31 23.62 -24.03 4.44
N ASP A 32 22.85 -25.13 4.41
CA ASP A 32 23.37 -26.47 4.15
C ASP A 32 22.63 -27.16 3.01
N LYS A 33 22.85 -26.71 1.77
CA LYS A 33 22.71 -27.56 0.57
C LYS A 33 23.79 -27.20 -0.45
N ASP A 34 24.78 -28.08 -0.51
CA ASP A 34 25.89 -28.08 -1.45
C ASP A 34 25.46 -27.98 -2.93
N ARG A 35 26.14 -27.07 -3.63
CA ARG A 35 26.89 -27.32 -4.88
C ARG A 35 26.19 -28.15 -5.97
N SER A 36 25.42 -27.51 -6.85
CA SER A 36 25.28 -27.93 -8.26
C SER A 36 24.66 -26.81 -9.12
N GLY A 37 25.35 -26.45 -10.22
CA GLY A 37 24.78 -25.80 -11.41
C GLY A 37 24.18 -24.40 -11.25
N LYS A 38 24.99 -23.35 -11.34
CA LYS A 38 24.49 -22.00 -11.72
C LYS A 38 24.02 -22.06 -13.17
N SER A 39 22.74 -22.32 -13.39
CA SER A 39 22.06 -21.82 -14.60
C SER A 39 21.64 -20.39 -14.26
N GLU A 40 22.19 -19.43 -15.00
CA GLU A 40 21.75 -18.03 -14.95
C GLU A 40 20.23 -18.01 -15.18
N PRO A 41 19.44 -17.41 -14.28
CA PRO A 41 18.02 -17.23 -14.55
C PRO A 41 17.89 -16.28 -15.75
N GLU A 42 17.12 -16.70 -16.75
CA GLU A 42 16.70 -15.84 -17.86
C GLU A 42 16.16 -14.51 -17.30
N PRO A 43 16.40 -13.37 -17.98
CA PRO A 43 15.90 -12.09 -17.50
C PRO A 43 14.37 -12.16 -17.46
N GLU A 44 13.81 -12.20 -16.25
CA GLU A 44 12.38 -12.03 -16.05
C GLU A 44 11.95 -10.72 -16.75
N PRO A 45 10.77 -10.67 -17.39
CA PRO A 45 10.28 -9.44 -18.01
C PRO A 45 10.29 -8.33 -16.95
N GLN A 46 11.14 -7.32 -17.19
CA GLN A 46 11.42 -6.26 -16.22
C GLN A 46 10.11 -5.59 -15.83
N ARG A 47 9.68 -5.77 -14.58
CA ARG A 47 8.56 -5.02 -14.03
C ARG A 47 8.92 -3.54 -14.11
N PRO A 48 8.00 -2.67 -14.56
CA PRO A 48 8.30 -1.25 -14.69
C PRO A 48 8.81 -0.73 -13.34
N VAL A 49 9.92 0.01 -13.36
CA VAL A 49 10.57 0.44 -12.13
C VAL A 49 9.68 1.54 -11.56
N ALA A 50 9.17 1.32 -10.36
CA ALA A 50 8.32 2.31 -9.76
C ALA A 50 9.17 3.56 -9.49
N GLY A 51 8.71 4.72 -9.99
CA GLY A 51 9.49 5.95 -10.12
C GLY A 51 9.83 6.37 -11.57
N ASP A 52 9.59 5.53 -12.58
CA ASP A 52 9.77 5.85 -14.00
C ASP A 52 8.82 6.97 -14.50
N GLU A 53 9.14 7.61 -15.64
CA GLU A 53 8.30 8.67 -16.22
C GLU A 53 6.84 8.23 -16.46
N ARG A 54 6.63 6.97 -16.89
CA ARG A 54 5.29 6.40 -17.07
C ARG A 54 4.53 6.27 -15.76
N TYR A 55 5.20 5.81 -14.71
CA TYR A 55 4.62 5.72 -13.36
C TYR A 55 4.13 7.10 -12.90
N ARG A 56 4.97 8.13 -13.06
CA ARG A 56 4.63 9.50 -12.69
C ARG A 56 3.45 10.03 -13.49
N ALA A 57 3.46 9.83 -14.81
CA ALA A 57 2.37 10.28 -15.67
C ALA A 57 1.04 9.60 -15.34
N GLU A 58 1.03 8.28 -15.12
CA GLU A 58 -0.19 7.55 -14.74
C GLU A 58 -0.71 7.95 -13.36
N LEU A 59 0.19 8.18 -12.40
CA LEU A 59 -0.15 8.67 -11.08
C LEU A 59 -0.71 10.11 -11.14
N GLU A 60 -0.10 10.99 -11.93
CA GLU A 60 -0.56 12.36 -12.14
C GLU A 60 -1.98 12.38 -12.74
N GLN A 61 -2.27 11.52 -13.71
CA GLN A 61 -3.61 11.39 -14.27
C GLN A 61 -4.64 10.99 -13.19
N LEU A 62 -4.28 10.10 -12.29
CA LEU A 62 -5.15 9.72 -11.18
C LEU A 62 -5.38 10.91 -10.22
N GLN A 63 -4.32 11.65 -9.88
CA GLN A 63 -4.38 12.83 -9.02
C GLN A 63 -5.25 13.95 -9.61
N ILE A 64 -5.17 14.18 -10.92
CA ILE A 64 -6.01 15.17 -11.62
C ILE A 64 -7.49 14.80 -11.49
N VAL A 65 -7.83 13.52 -11.67
CA VAL A 65 -9.22 13.05 -11.53
C VAL A 65 -9.68 13.13 -10.07
N ASP A 66 -8.83 12.76 -9.12
CA ASP A 66 -9.14 12.89 -7.68
C ASP A 66 -9.38 14.35 -7.29
N PHE A 67 -8.59 15.30 -7.80
CA PHE A 67 -8.81 16.73 -7.60
C PHE A 67 -10.16 17.19 -8.16
N ALA A 68 -10.48 16.82 -9.41
CA ALA A 68 -11.75 17.20 -10.04
C ALA A 68 -12.96 16.63 -9.29
N LEU A 69 -12.84 15.42 -8.74
CA LEU A 69 -13.89 14.82 -7.90
C LEU A 69 -14.12 15.60 -6.61
N VAL A 70 -13.05 16.02 -5.93
CA VAL A 70 -13.15 16.86 -4.72
C VAL A 70 -13.81 18.19 -5.04
N GLU A 71 -13.37 18.88 -6.10
CA GLU A 71 -13.95 20.16 -6.51
C GLU A 71 -15.44 20.04 -6.86
N LEU A 72 -15.83 18.98 -7.57
CA LEU A 72 -17.24 18.73 -7.90
C LEU A 72 -18.07 18.41 -6.66
N THR A 73 -17.53 17.69 -5.67
CA THR A 73 -18.22 17.49 -4.39
C THR A 73 -18.49 18.83 -3.71
N LEU A 74 -17.48 19.69 -3.59
CA LEU A 74 -17.63 21.02 -2.98
C LEU A 74 -18.61 21.90 -3.75
N TYR A 75 -18.61 21.82 -5.09
CA TYR A 75 -19.59 22.53 -5.92
C TYR A 75 -21.02 22.04 -5.67
N LEU A 76 -21.22 20.72 -5.67
CA LEU A 76 -22.53 20.08 -5.47
C LEU A 76 -23.11 20.31 -4.08
N ASP A 77 -22.28 20.51 -3.05
CA ASP A 77 -22.73 20.91 -1.71
C ASP A 77 -23.53 22.23 -1.75
N THR A 78 -23.24 23.11 -2.72
CA THR A 78 -23.96 24.37 -2.92
C THR A 78 -24.99 24.32 -4.05
N HIS A 79 -24.85 23.41 -5.02
CA HIS A 79 -25.72 23.26 -6.19
C HIS A 79 -26.24 21.82 -6.36
N PRO A 80 -27.03 21.27 -5.42
CA PRO A 80 -27.40 19.85 -5.41
C PRO A 80 -28.36 19.42 -6.52
N ALA A 81 -29.00 20.38 -7.21
CA ALA A 81 -29.93 20.12 -8.31
C ALA A 81 -29.27 20.22 -9.70
N ASP A 82 -27.97 20.53 -9.77
CA ASP A 82 -27.26 20.60 -11.05
C ASP A 82 -27.00 19.18 -11.60
N MET A 83 -27.86 18.79 -12.54
CA MET A 83 -27.78 17.48 -13.18
C MET A 83 -26.52 17.27 -14.01
N GLN A 84 -25.95 18.33 -14.59
CA GLN A 84 -24.74 18.21 -15.39
C GLN A 84 -23.53 17.93 -14.50
N ALA A 85 -23.42 18.64 -13.38
CA ALA A 85 -22.37 18.41 -12.39
C ALA A 85 -22.45 17.00 -11.78
N ILE A 86 -23.67 16.51 -11.47
CA ILE A 86 -23.88 15.13 -11.00
C ILE A 86 -23.43 14.10 -12.03
N GLN A 87 -23.78 14.30 -13.31
CA GLN A 87 -23.36 13.39 -14.38
C GLN A 87 -21.84 13.38 -14.53
N GLN A 88 -21.21 14.55 -14.50
CA GLN A 88 -19.75 14.68 -14.60
C GLN A 88 -19.05 13.99 -13.41
N PHE A 89 -19.56 14.17 -12.19
CA PHE A 89 -19.04 13.49 -11.01
C PHE A 89 -19.08 11.97 -11.18
N ASN A 90 -20.21 11.41 -11.60
CA ASN A 90 -20.35 9.96 -11.80
C ASN A 90 -19.40 9.42 -12.90
N GLN A 91 -19.25 10.16 -14.00
CA GLN A 91 -18.32 9.80 -15.08
C GLN A 91 -16.86 9.79 -14.58
N LEU A 92 -16.46 10.82 -13.83
CA LEU A 92 -15.12 10.90 -13.26
C LEU A 92 -14.89 9.83 -12.18
N ALA A 93 -15.88 9.52 -11.36
CA ALA A 93 -15.78 8.48 -10.34
C ALA A 93 -15.56 7.10 -10.98
N GLN A 94 -16.29 6.80 -12.07
CA GLN A 94 -16.07 5.59 -12.85
C GLN A 94 -14.67 5.59 -13.48
N ARG A 95 -14.24 6.70 -14.07
CA ARG A 95 -12.91 6.84 -14.69
C ARG A 95 -11.79 6.63 -13.67
N ARG A 96 -11.92 7.22 -12.48
CA ARG A 96 -10.99 7.06 -11.37
C ARG A 96 -10.83 5.60 -10.97
N GLY A 97 -11.94 4.85 -10.86
CA GLY A 97 -11.89 3.42 -10.59
C GLY A 97 -11.12 2.63 -11.64
N GLN A 98 -11.29 2.95 -12.93
CA GLN A 98 -10.55 2.32 -14.02
C GLN A 98 -9.05 2.62 -13.97
N LEU A 99 -8.69 3.89 -13.73
CA LEU A 99 -7.29 4.32 -13.64
C LEU A 99 -6.59 3.68 -12.43
N ALA A 100 -7.23 3.70 -11.26
CA ALA A 100 -6.69 3.08 -10.06
C ALA A 100 -6.49 1.56 -10.26
N HIS A 101 -7.46 0.87 -10.87
CA HIS A 101 -7.32 -0.56 -11.15
C HIS A 101 -6.16 -0.85 -12.12
N ALA A 102 -6.05 -0.08 -13.22
CA ALA A 102 -4.96 -0.24 -14.18
C ALA A 102 -3.59 0.04 -13.54
N PHE A 103 -3.52 1.04 -12.67
CA PHE A 103 -2.31 1.36 -11.91
C PHE A 103 -1.94 0.22 -10.94
N GLU A 104 -2.91 -0.31 -10.20
CA GLU A 104 -2.69 -1.40 -9.25
C GLU A 104 -2.19 -2.69 -9.91
N MET A 105 -2.70 -3.00 -11.10
CA MET A 105 -2.23 -4.17 -11.86
C MET A 105 -0.76 -4.07 -12.25
N GLN A 106 -0.27 -2.85 -12.53
CA GLN A 106 1.08 -2.61 -13.03
C GLN A 106 2.09 -2.40 -11.90
N TYR A 107 1.72 -1.62 -10.88
CA TYR A 107 2.65 -1.10 -9.88
C TYR A 107 2.40 -1.63 -8.47
N GLY A 108 1.29 -2.31 -8.23
CA GLY A 108 0.93 -2.86 -6.91
C GLY A 108 -0.11 -2.02 -6.17
N PRO A 109 -0.43 -2.38 -4.92
CA PRO A 109 -1.61 -1.88 -4.22
C PRO A 109 -1.51 -0.36 -3.92
N LEU A 110 -2.59 0.37 -4.19
CA LEU A 110 -2.65 1.83 -4.04
C LEU A 110 -3.34 2.27 -2.74
N LEU A 111 -4.40 1.56 -2.31
CA LEU A 111 -5.23 1.90 -1.16
C LEU A 111 -5.08 0.90 -0.01
N GLN A 112 -4.77 1.44 1.18
CA GLN A 112 -4.58 0.69 2.42
C GLN A 112 -5.90 0.11 2.96
N TYR A 113 -5.82 -0.62 4.08
CA TYR A 113 -6.99 -1.10 4.84
C TYR A 113 -7.94 -2.03 4.07
N GLY A 114 -7.42 -2.79 3.09
CA GLY A 114 -8.17 -3.80 2.35
C GLY A 114 -8.95 -3.25 1.14
N HIS A 115 -8.72 -1.99 0.77
CA HIS A 115 -9.28 -1.42 -0.45
C HIS A 115 -8.56 -1.91 -1.72
N SER A 116 -7.28 -2.26 -1.62
CA SER A 116 -6.50 -2.92 -2.69
C SER A 116 -6.03 -4.30 -2.25
N PHE A 117 -6.01 -5.24 -3.20
CA PHE A 117 -5.48 -6.58 -2.96
C PHE A 117 -3.95 -6.59 -3.02
N THR A 118 -3.31 -7.24 -2.05
CA THR A 118 -1.86 -7.52 -2.07
C THR A 118 -1.60 -8.93 -2.57
N LYS A 119 -0.47 -9.13 -3.24
CA LYS A 119 0.07 -10.46 -3.51
C LYS A 119 1.00 -10.90 -2.38
N TYR A 120 1.55 -12.11 -2.52
CA TYR A 120 2.64 -12.64 -1.70
C TYR A 120 3.96 -12.54 -2.48
N PRO A 121 5.08 -12.06 -1.89
CA PRO A 121 5.21 -11.55 -0.52
C PRO A 121 4.49 -10.19 -0.31
N TRP A 122 4.36 -9.75 0.94
CA TRP A 122 3.65 -8.51 1.32
C TRP A 122 4.17 -7.32 0.52
N GLN A 123 3.34 -6.72 -0.36
CA GLN A 123 3.82 -5.75 -1.35
C GLN A 123 3.94 -4.32 -0.82
N TRP A 124 3.35 -4.01 0.34
CA TRP A 124 3.40 -2.65 0.91
C TRP A 124 4.76 -2.25 1.50
N ILE A 125 5.70 -3.19 1.58
CA ILE A 125 7.11 -2.88 1.91
C ILE A 125 7.92 -2.53 0.66
N GLU A 126 7.38 -2.74 -0.54
CA GLU A 126 8.05 -2.43 -1.79
C GLU A 126 8.03 -0.90 -2.03
N THR A 127 9.16 -0.37 -2.52
CA THR A 127 9.32 1.06 -2.81
C THR A 127 9.23 1.30 -4.31
N PRO A 128 8.86 2.51 -4.73
CA PRO A 128 8.54 3.72 -3.99
C PRO A 128 7.04 3.85 -3.67
N TRP A 129 6.77 4.57 -2.58
CA TRP A 129 5.41 4.84 -2.16
C TRP A 129 4.82 5.99 -3.01
N PRO A 130 3.52 5.98 -3.33
CA PRO A 130 2.90 6.97 -4.20
C PRO A 130 3.03 8.44 -3.75
N TRP A 131 3.29 8.69 -2.46
CA TRP A 131 3.52 10.02 -1.90
C TRP A 131 4.98 10.47 -1.85
N GLN A 132 5.93 9.62 -2.29
CA GLN A 132 7.35 9.98 -2.36
C GLN A 132 7.74 10.65 -3.69
N VAL A 133 6.75 10.91 -4.55
CA VAL A 133 6.92 11.60 -5.83
C VAL A 133 6.71 13.09 -5.65
#